data_AF-A0AAD2G7D6-F1
#
_entry.id   AF-A0AAD2G7D6-F1
#
_cell.length_a   1.000
_cell.length_b   1.000
_cell.length_c   1.000
_cell.angle_alpha   90.00
_cell.angle_beta   90.00
_cell.angle_gamma   90.00
#
_symmetry.space_group_name_H-M   'P 1'
#
loop_
_entity.id
_entity.type
_entity.pdbx_description
1 polymer ?
#
loop_
_entity_poly.entity_id
_entity_poly.type
_entity_poly.pdbx_seq_one_letter_code
_entity_poly.pdbx_strand_id
1 'polypeptide(L)'
;MSTTTNALESVTPVPHTELDDATGAIFQGLIEAAYEIPWYANTEAEVKGACEDLNQRIIRAVTENPILARVIDTNLLDWSLLLLACEKLHREWSHPAIKFLIEKNPAALVWRRSDMDHGGAAPIHVIAKNSIHCELMGWIAETYPWVLDHRHCRRYPPTFDLLEQYSGSGCPASSVRRFLQAYPNALSQKNMYGDKPLGAVVGGYNECDAELFKWMAEQDPKAMKRRSRMGNISVLERVCFGMNEFAHYGNDSIEIIKYLIKECPKLVRQRGGRALPIHALVEKCNRRVVQDATILLLKAYPESYDIPGRFHKAPNTSQFVKRILPLIDRERELKEFMSMLTDVSTHFPKAISVNNSTLLHGVSNVLAAWSTDRRKRVELELQGLPAQMEAVQKEFEGPDVESDEEDFDEDDDGENSQWDGGQDEESDNSSDDSDDSMDDDSDGDY
;
A
#
# COMPACT_ATOMS: atom_id res chain seq x y z
N MET A 1 -24.15 -8.76 22.85
CA MET A 1 -22.73 -9.18 22.91
C MET A 1 -21.79 -8.09 23.44
N SER A 2 -22.25 -6.85 23.72
CA SER A 2 -21.36 -5.75 24.14
C SER A 2 -20.91 -5.72 25.61
N THR A 3 -21.44 -6.56 26.50
CA THR A 3 -21.11 -6.48 27.94
C THR A 3 -19.82 -7.21 28.32
N THR A 4 -19.35 -8.17 27.51
CA THR A 4 -18.14 -8.96 27.83
C THR A 4 -16.85 -8.25 27.40
N THR A 5 -16.91 -7.37 26.39
CA THR A 5 -15.74 -6.66 25.85
C THR A 5 -15.14 -5.70 26.89
N ASN A 6 -15.98 -4.99 27.65
CA ASN A 6 -15.51 -4.01 28.63
C ASN A 6 -14.70 -4.62 29.78
N ALA A 7 -14.90 -5.90 30.12
CA ALA A 7 -14.17 -6.56 31.21
C ALA A 7 -12.73 -6.96 30.81
N LEU A 8 -12.48 -7.20 29.52
CA LEU A 8 -11.16 -7.52 28.99
C LEU A 8 -10.32 -6.27 28.72
N GLU A 9 -10.97 -5.14 28.42
CA GLU A 9 -10.30 -3.84 28.24
C GLU A 9 -9.68 -3.30 29.53
N SER A 10 -10.13 -3.76 30.70
CA SER A 10 -9.69 -3.25 32.01
C SER A 10 -8.49 -3.96 32.63
N VAL A 11 -7.85 -4.92 31.95
CA VAL A 11 -6.69 -5.62 32.52
C VAL A 11 -5.47 -4.69 32.52
N THR A 12 -5.12 -4.18 33.69
CA THR A 12 -3.95 -3.31 33.88
C THR A 12 -2.66 -4.14 33.98
N PRO A 13 -1.54 -3.60 33.47
CA PRO A 13 -0.21 -4.11 33.75
C PRO A 13 0.08 -4.16 35.26
N VAL A 14 0.91 -5.10 35.67
CA VAL A 14 1.43 -5.23 37.04
C VAL A 14 2.93 -4.90 37.01
N PRO A 15 3.39 -3.83 37.68
CA PRO A 15 4.81 -3.56 37.81
C PRO A 15 5.55 -4.74 38.44
N HIS A 16 6.74 -5.08 37.94
CA HIS A 16 7.55 -6.17 38.51
C HIS A 16 7.88 -5.97 40.00
N THR A 17 7.89 -4.72 40.47
CA THR A 17 8.09 -4.35 41.88
C THR A 17 6.95 -4.78 42.82
N GLU A 18 5.79 -5.17 42.27
CA GLU A 18 4.66 -5.71 43.02
C GLU A 18 4.70 -7.24 43.15
N LEU A 19 5.67 -7.91 42.53
CA LEU A 19 5.85 -9.35 42.66
C LEU A 19 6.56 -9.72 43.96
N ASP A 20 6.29 -10.93 44.48
CA ASP A 20 7.15 -11.52 45.49
C ASP A 20 8.52 -11.89 44.90
N ASP A 21 9.56 -11.97 45.75
CA ASP A 21 10.95 -12.21 45.34
C ASP A 21 11.11 -13.44 44.43
N ALA A 22 10.36 -14.52 44.68
CA ALA A 22 10.48 -15.74 43.90
C ALA A 22 9.86 -15.58 42.50
N THR A 23 8.66 -15.01 42.41
CA THR A 23 8.00 -14.72 41.13
C THR A 23 8.77 -13.66 40.34
N GLY A 24 9.30 -12.64 41.01
CA GLY A 24 10.15 -11.61 40.41
C GLY A 24 11.44 -12.19 39.81
N ALA A 25 12.12 -13.10 40.53
CA ALA A 25 13.30 -13.78 40.01
C ALA A 25 13.00 -14.66 38.79
N ILE A 26 11.84 -15.31 38.74
CA ILE A 26 11.42 -16.08 37.55
C ILE A 26 11.22 -15.14 36.36
N PHE A 27 10.50 -14.03 36.55
CA PHE A 27 10.26 -13.05 35.50
C PHE A 27 11.57 -12.49 34.93
N GLN A 28 12.46 -12.04 35.81
CA GLN A 28 13.75 -11.47 35.44
C GLN A 28 14.63 -12.50 34.70
N GLY A 29 14.70 -13.74 35.18
CA GLY A 29 15.46 -14.80 34.52
C GLY A 29 14.90 -15.22 33.16
N LEU A 30 13.62 -14.97 32.87
CA LEU A 30 13.04 -15.14 31.53
C LEU A 30 13.41 -13.96 30.61
N ILE A 31 13.42 -12.73 31.15
CA ILE A 31 13.88 -11.55 30.41
C ILE A 31 15.34 -11.75 29.98
N GLU A 32 16.23 -12.00 30.94
CA GLU A 32 17.66 -12.21 30.69
C GLU A 32 17.88 -13.30 29.65
N ALA A 33 17.25 -14.47 29.83
CA ALA A 33 17.39 -15.58 28.89
C ALA A 33 16.99 -15.22 27.44
N ALA A 34 15.99 -14.35 27.24
CA ALA A 34 15.61 -13.92 25.89
C ALA A 34 16.65 -12.99 25.26
N TYR A 35 17.27 -12.10 26.06
CA TYR A 35 18.34 -11.23 25.60
C TYR A 35 19.61 -11.99 25.25
N GLU A 36 19.86 -13.12 25.91
CA GLU A 36 21.05 -13.94 25.73
C GLU A 36 21.03 -14.77 24.42
N ILE A 37 19.86 -15.18 23.92
CA ILE A 37 19.75 -16.07 22.76
C ILE A 37 20.55 -15.60 21.53
N PRO A 38 20.47 -14.33 21.10
CA PRO A 38 21.23 -13.85 19.94
C PRO A 38 22.76 -13.94 20.10
N TRP A 39 23.27 -13.93 21.34
CA TRP A 39 24.71 -13.79 21.61
C TRP A 39 25.45 -15.11 21.78
N TYR A 40 24.77 -16.19 22.21
CA TYR A 40 25.44 -17.43 22.62
C TYR A 40 25.42 -18.57 21.61
N ALA A 41 24.59 -18.47 20.57
CA ALA A 41 24.45 -19.55 19.59
C ALA A 41 25.30 -19.29 18.35
N ASN A 42 26.19 -20.23 18.01
CA ASN A 42 27.07 -20.15 16.85
C ASN A 42 26.44 -20.77 15.59
N THR A 43 25.33 -21.50 15.76
CA THR A 43 24.63 -22.17 14.68
C THR A 43 23.12 -21.93 14.74
N GLU A 44 22.45 -21.99 13.59
CA GLU A 44 20.99 -21.88 13.51
C GLU A 44 20.27 -22.95 14.35
N ALA A 45 20.83 -24.16 14.42
CA ALA A 45 20.29 -25.25 15.24
C ALA A 45 20.39 -24.97 16.75
N GLU A 46 21.47 -24.33 17.20
CA GLU A 46 21.62 -23.90 18.60
C GLU A 46 20.64 -22.76 18.93
N VAL A 47 20.51 -21.76 18.05
CA VAL A 47 19.51 -20.68 18.21
C VAL A 47 18.12 -21.29 18.31
N LYS A 48 17.81 -22.24 17.43
CA LYS A 48 16.53 -22.96 17.43
C LYS A 48 16.27 -23.65 18.77
N GLY A 49 17.22 -24.46 19.22
CA GLY A 49 17.09 -25.20 20.47
C GLY A 49 16.92 -24.27 21.67
N ALA A 50 17.67 -23.15 21.71
CA ALA A 50 17.57 -22.16 22.77
C ALA A 50 16.21 -21.42 22.76
N CYS A 51 15.71 -21.04 21.58
CA CYS A 51 14.37 -20.46 21.43
C CYS A 51 13.28 -21.44 21.89
N GLU A 52 13.36 -22.71 21.47
CA GLU A 52 12.39 -23.74 21.86
C GLU A 52 12.42 -24.00 23.37
N ASP A 53 13.59 -24.07 24.00
CA ASP A 53 13.74 -24.18 25.45
C ASP A 53 13.13 -22.97 26.18
N LEU A 54 13.46 -21.75 25.74
CA LEU A 54 12.90 -20.53 26.31
C LEU A 54 11.37 -20.50 26.20
N ASN A 55 10.82 -20.88 25.04
CA ASN A 55 9.38 -20.97 24.86
C ASN A 55 8.73 -21.92 25.87
N GLN A 56 9.31 -23.11 26.09
CA GLN A 56 8.81 -24.06 27.09
C GLN A 56 8.93 -23.49 28.51
N ARG A 57 10.01 -22.78 28.82
CA ARG A 57 10.21 -22.11 30.11
C ARG A 57 9.16 -21.03 30.35
N ILE A 58 8.87 -20.18 29.36
CA ILE A 58 7.82 -19.16 29.42
C ILE A 58 6.45 -19.83 29.65
N ILE A 59 6.09 -20.83 28.83
CA ILE A 59 4.81 -21.52 28.92
C ILE A 59 4.62 -22.15 30.31
N ARG A 60 5.63 -22.86 30.80
CA ARG A 60 5.61 -23.47 32.13
C ARG A 60 5.46 -22.41 33.22
N ALA A 61 6.30 -21.38 33.22
CA ALA A 61 6.32 -20.35 34.25
C ALA A 61 4.99 -19.60 34.35
N VAL A 62 4.40 -19.20 33.21
CA VAL A 62 3.11 -18.52 33.17
C VAL A 62 1.95 -19.46 33.48
N THR A 63 2.06 -20.75 33.17
CA THR A 63 1.03 -21.74 33.59
C THR A 63 1.02 -21.91 35.10
N GLU A 64 2.20 -21.96 35.73
CA GLU A 64 2.35 -22.07 37.18
C GLU A 64 2.02 -20.75 37.90
N ASN A 65 2.36 -19.61 37.29
CA ASN A 65 2.16 -18.26 37.84
C ASN A 65 1.50 -17.34 36.81
N PRO A 66 0.16 -17.40 36.64
CA PRO A 66 -0.56 -16.64 35.61
C PRO A 66 -0.39 -15.11 35.68
N ILE A 67 0.00 -14.58 36.84
CA ILE A 67 0.30 -13.15 37.00
C ILE A 67 1.44 -12.71 36.07
N LEU A 68 2.39 -13.58 35.73
CA LEU A 68 3.53 -13.28 34.85
C LEU A 68 3.13 -12.81 33.45
N ALA A 69 1.96 -13.24 32.93
CA ALA A 69 1.43 -12.74 31.66
C ALA A 69 0.99 -11.27 31.73
N ARG A 70 0.93 -10.70 32.93
CA ARG A 70 0.52 -9.31 33.17
C ARG A 70 1.66 -8.39 33.63
N VAL A 71 2.86 -8.92 33.82
CA VAL A 71 3.96 -8.17 34.42
C VAL A 71 4.64 -7.28 33.38
N ILE A 72 5.02 -6.08 33.80
CA ILE A 72 5.92 -5.18 33.07
C ILE A 72 7.15 -4.81 33.90
N ASP A 73 8.30 -4.73 33.26
CA ASP A 73 9.53 -4.22 33.86
C ASP A 73 9.62 -2.69 33.73
N THR A 74 9.22 -1.96 34.76
CA THR A 74 9.31 -0.50 34.81
C THR A 74 10.75 0.04 34.85
N ASN A 75 11.75 -0.79 35.16
CA ASN A 75 13.17 -0.39 35.10
C ASN A 75 13.74 -0.54 33.69
N LEU A 76 13.17 -1.45 32.91
CA LEU A 76 13.50 -1.66 31.50
C LEU A 76 12.31 -1.22 30.65
N LEU A 77 12.00 0.07 30.57
CA LEU A 77 11.10 0.64 29.54
C LEU A 77 9.75 -0.10 29.38
N ASP A 78 9.19 -0.62 30.47
CA ASP A 78 7.93 -1.37 30.53
C ASP A 78 7.91 -2.69 29.72
N TRP A 79 9.02 -3.43 29.64
CA TRP A 79 9.05 -4.75 28.98
C TRP A 79 8.06 -5.74 29.61
N SER A 80 7.13 -6.26 28.81
CA SER A 80 6.36 -7.46 29.15
C SER A 80 6.98 -8.69 28.48
N LEU A 81 6.66 -9.90 28.97
CA LEU A 81 7.07 -11.14 28.29
C LEU A 81 6.55 -11.21 26.84
N LEU A 82 5.38 -10.64 26.56
CA LEU A 82 4.82 -10.59 25.21
C LEU A 82 5.66 -9.68 24.31
N LEU A 83 5.95 -8.45 24.76
CA LEU A 83 6.78 -7.53 24.00
C LEU A 83 8.18 -8.10 23.76
N LEU A 84 8.78 -8.70 24.79
CA LEU A 84 10.05 -9.40 24.72
C LEU A 84 10.05 -10.50 23.66
N ALA A 85 9.03 -11.36 23.67
CA ALA A 85 8.92 -12.42 22.68
C ALA A 85 8.79 -11.87 21.25
N CYS A 86 8.02 -10.80 21.05
CA CYS A 86 7.86 -10.18 19.72
C CYS A 86 9.11 -9.44 19.24
N GLU A 87 9.85 -8.77 20.13
CA GLU A 87 10.96 -7.90 19.73
C GLU A 87 12.33 -8.60 19.80
N LYS A 88 12.51 -9.65 20.60
CA LYS A 88 13.82 -10.32 20.73
C LYS A 88 13.88 -11.70 20.09
N LEU A 89 12.73 -12.34 19.87
CA LEU A 89 12.67 -13.70 19.30
C LEU A 89 12.18 -13.68 17.84
N HIS A 90 12.96 -13.03 16.96
CA HIS A 90 12.66 -12.85 15.53
C HIS A 90 12.75 -14.13 14.69
N ARG A 91 12.04 -15.19 15.08
CA ARG A 91 12.01 -16.50 14.41
C ARG A 91 10.61 -17.10 14.53
N GLU A 92 10.16 -17.84 13.52
CA GLU A 92 8.84 -18.49 13.52
C GLU A 92 8.68 -19.45 14.72
N TRP A 93 9.79 -19.98 15.22
CA TRP A 93 9.78 -20.86 16.39
C TRP A 93 9.28 -20.19 17.66
N SER A 94 9.25 -18.86 17.76
CA SER A 94 8.69 -18.13 18.91
C SER A 94 7.16 -18.00 18.86
N HIS A 95 6.53 -18.28 17.72
CA HIS A 95 5.08 -18.12 17.54
C HIS A 95 4.23 -18.90 18.56
N PRO A 96 4.58 -20.14 18.98
CA PRO A 96 3.86 -20.83 20.05
C PRO A 96 3.84 -20.07 21.37
N ALA A 97 4.97 -19.49 21.81
CA ALA A 97 5.03 -18.71 23.05
C ALA A 97 4.28 -17.38 22.91
N ILE A 98 4.42 -16.68 21.77
CA ILE A 98 3.69 -15.44 21.49
C ILE A 98 2.18 -15.69 21.53
N LYS A 99 1.68 -16.70 20.80
CA LYS A 99 0.25 -17.08 20.81
C LYS A 99 -0.23 -17.41 22.22
N PHE A 100 0.53 -18.23 22.95
CA PHE A 100 0.20 -18.59 24.32
C PHE A 100 0.11 -17.36 25.25
N LEU A 101 1.06 -16.43 25.17
CA LEU A 101 1.03 -15.20 25.97
C LEU A 101 -0.19 -14.32 25.61
N ILE A 102 -0.52 -14.19 24.33
CA ILE A 102 -1.72 -13.48 23.86
C ILE A 102 -2.99 -14.16 24.39
N GLU A 103 -3.07 -15.50 24.36
CA GLU A 103 -4.23 -16.24 24.89
C GLU A 103 -4.41 -16.04 26.40
N LYS A 104 -3.32 -15.90 27.15
CA LYS A 104 -3.37 -15.64 28.59
C LYS A 104 -3.73 -14.20 28.93
N ASN A 105 -3.30 -13.23 28.12
CA ASN A 105 -3.57 -11.82 28.36
C ASN A 105 -3.61 -11.02 27.04
N PRO A 106 -4.72 -11.04 26.29
CA PRO A 106 -4.80 -10.36 25.00
C PRO A 106 -4.73 -8.82 25.12
N ALA A 107 -5.04 -8.25 26.29
CA ALA A 107 -4.89 -6.82 26.54
C ALA A 107 -3.43 -6.36 26.47
N ALA A 108 -2.45 -7.26 26.67
CA ALA A 108 -1.04 -6.93 26.53
C ALA A 108 -0.65 -6.48 25.11
N LEU A 109 -1.44 -6.86 24.08
CA LEU A 109 -1.18 -6.43 22.70
C LEU A 109 -1.22 -4.91 22.50
N VAL A 110 -1.93 -4.18 23.38
CA VAL A 110 -2.08 -2.71 23.29
C VAL A 110 -1.33 -1.95 24.39
N TRP A 111 -0.52 -2.65 25.20
CA TRP A 111 0.31 -2.00 26.21
C TRP A 111 1.46 -1.26 25.55
N ARG A 112 1.61 0.01 25.89
CA ARG A 112 2.63 0.89 25.32
C ARG A 112 3.80 1.02 26.27
N ARG A 113 5.00 1.12 25.70
CA ARG A 113 6.18 1.59 26.44
C ARG A 113 6.05 3.08 26.75
N SER A 114 6.52 3.50 27.92
CA SER A 114 6.49 4.89 28.36
C SER A 114 7.36 5.84 27.53
N ASP A 115 8.38 5.33 26.85
CA ASP A 115 9.41 6.10 26.15
C ASP A 115 9.08 6.44 24.69
N MET A 116 7.94 5.96 24.17
CA MET A 116 7.61 6.04 22.75
C MET A 116 6.28 6.77 22.49
N ASP A 117 6.40 8.01 22.02
CA ASP A 117 5.27 8.91 21.80
C ASP A 117 4.36 8.50 20.63
N HIS A 118 4.86 7.74 19.65
CA HIS A 118 4.21 7.58 18.35
C HIS A 118 3.58 6.19 18.08
N GLY A 119 3.21 5.45 19.13
CA GLY A 119 2.40 4.22 19.01
C GLY A 119 3.14 2.97 18.53
N GLY A 120 4.36 3.09 17.99
CA GLY A 120 5.16 1.96 17.48
C GLY A 120 5.69 0.97 18.53
N ALA A 121 5.35 1.11 19.81
CA ALA A 121 5.92 0.32 20.89
C ALA A 121 4.99 -0.73 21.50
N ALA A 122 3.72 -0.78 21.09
CA ALA A 122 2.83 -1.84 21.57
C ALA A 122 3.07 -3.15 20.80
N PRO A 123 2.96 -4.33 21.44
CA PRO A 123 3.26 -5.60 20.79
C PRO A 123 2.51 -5.84 19.47
N ILE A 124 1.28 -5.32 19.33
CA ILE A 124 0.54 -5.44 18.06
C ILE A 124 1.25 -4.74 16.88
N HIS A 125 1.91 -3.61 17.13
CA HIS A 125 2.68 -2.87 16.13
C HIS A 125 4.01 -3.58 15.82
N VAL A 126 4.68 -4.10 16.85
CA VAL A 126 5.91 -4.90 16.69
C VAL A 126 5.63 -6.16 15.85
N ILE A 127 4.52 -6.86 16.13
CA ILE A 127 4.08 -8.02 15.34
C ILE A 127 3.80 -7.62 13.89
N ALA A 128 3.08 -6.52 13.67
CA ALA A 128 2.74 -6.05 12.33
C ALA A 128 3.97 -5.64 11.51
N LYS A 129 4.95 -4.96 12.14
CA LYS A 129 6.18 -4.47 11.52
C LYS A 129 7.25 -5.56 11.32
N ASN A 130 7.10 -6.72 11.94
CA ASN A 130 8.09 -7.79 11.82
C ASN A 130 7.76 -8.75 10.66
N SER A 131 8.72 -8.99 9.75
CA SER A 131 8.56 -9.89 8.59
C SER A 131 8.08 -11.29 8.97
N ILE A 132 8.54 -11.80 10.10
CA ILE A 132 8.27 -13.15 10.56
C ILE A 132 6.96 -13.18 11.34
N HIS A 133 6.76 -12.25 12.27
CA HIS A 133 5.57 -12.27 13.13
C HIS A 133 4.32 -11.73 12.46
N CYS A 134 4.43 -11.02 11.33
CA CYS A 134 3.27 -10.46 10.63
C CYS A 134 2.21 -11.50 10.25
N GLU A 135 2.57 -12.78 10.10
CA GLU A 135 1.61 -13.88 9.86
C GLU A 135 0.60 -14.05 11.01
N LEU A 136 0.96 -13.63 12.23
CA LEU A 136 0.10 -13.69 13.40
C LEU A 136 -1.03 -12.65 13.32
N MET A 137 -0.90 -11.59 12.52
CA MET A 137 -1.90 -10.53 12.40
C MET A 137 -3.26 -11.09 11.97
N GLY A 138 -3.30 -12.03 11.02
CA GLY A 138 -4.54 -12.68 10.60
C GLY A 138 -5.20 -13.47 11.73
N TRP A 139 -4.42 -14.23 12.48
CA TRP A 139 -4.93 -14.98 13.64
C TRP A 139 -5.41 -14.06 14.77
N ILE A 140 -4.71 -12.94 15.04
CA ILE A 140 -5.13 -11.93 16.02
C ILE A 140 -6.44 -11.28 15.59
N ALA A 141 -6.57 -10.91 14.31
CA ALA A 141 -7.80 -10.35 13.75
C ALA A 141 -8.99 -11.32 13.87
N GLU A 142 -8.78 -12.61 13.61
CA GLU A 142 -9.80 -13.66 13.75
C GLU A 142 -10.22 -13.88 15.22
N THR A 143 -9.26 -13.84 16.15
CA THR A 143 -9.48 -14.29 17.54
C THR A 143 -9.79 -13.15 18.51
N TYR A 144 -9.17 -11.98 18.30
CA TYR A 144 -9.25 -10.81 19.20
C TYR A 144 -9.50 -9.50 18.42
N PRO A 145 -10.56 -9.40 17.59
CA PRO A 145 -10.81 -8.20 16.79
C PRO A 145 -10.97 -6.92 17.64
N TRP A 146 -11.41 -7.05 18.89
CA TRP A 146 -11.53 -5.92 19.83
C TRP A 146 -10.18 -5.22 20.09
N VAL A 147 -9.04 -5.93 19.97
CA VAL A 147 -7.69 -5.33 20.08
C VAL A 147 -7.48 -4.31 18.97
N LEU A 148 -7.94 -4.61 17.75
CA LEU A 148 -7.82 -3.72 16.59
C LEU A 148 -8.84 -2.56 16.63
N ASP A 149 -9.92 -2.75 17.40
CA ASP A 149 -10.92 -1.72 17.72
C ASP A 149 -10.52 -0.84 18.93
N HIS A 150 -9.46 -1.21 19.66
CA HIS A 150 -8.99 -0.45 20.81
C HIS A 150 -8.66 0.99 20.40
N ARG A 151 -8.92 1.96 21.30
CA ARG A 151 -8.71 3.39 21.04
C ARG A 151 -7.31 3.69 20.48
N HIS A 152 -6.29 2.98 20.99
CA HIS A 152 -4.92 3.12 20.51
C HIS A 152 -4.78 2.71 19.04
N CYS A 153 -5.23 1.50 18.69
CA CYS A 153 -5.19 0.96 17.33
C CYS A 153 -6.08 1.73 16.35
N ARG A 154 -7.13 2.41 16.82
CA ARG A 154 -7.91 3.31 15.97
C ARG A 154 -7.15 4.60 15.62
N ARG A 155 -6.34 5.10 16.56
CA ARG A 155 -5.50 6.30 16.36
C ARG A 155 -4.24 5.97 15.55
N TYR A 156 -3.64 4.81 15.80
CA TYR A 156 -2.46 4.29 15.12
C TYR A 156 -2.79 2.88 14.63
N PRO A 157 -3.31 2.71 13.40
CA PRO A 157 -3.74 1.40 12.96
C PRO A 157 -2.56 0.50 12.59
N PRO A 158 -2.40 -0.69 13.22
CA PRO A 158 -1.29 -1.61 12.92
C PRO A 158 -1.34 -2.17 11.49
N THR A 159 -2.46 -1.97 10.78
CA THR A 159 -2.56 -2.22 9.34
C THR A 159 -1.48 -1.47 8.56
N PHE A 160 -1.11 -0.25 8.96
CA PHE A 160 -0.12 0.52 8.22
C PHE A 160 1.30 0.02 8.45
N ASP A 161 1.63 -0.46 9.66
CA ASP A 161 2.92 -1.14 9.90
C ASP A 161 3.01 -2.45 9.12
N LEU A 162 1.90 -3.20 9.02
CA LEU A 162 1.83 -4.41 8.22
C LEU A 162 2.04 -4.13 6.72
N LEU A 163 1.46 -3.04 6.21
CA LEU A 163 1.60 -2.64 4.80
C LEU A 163 2.98 -2.07 4.51
N GLU A 164 3.55 -1.31 5.44
CA GLU A 164 4.95 -0.88 5.40
C GLU A 164 5.85 -2.12 5.29
N GLN A 165 5.66 -3.12 6.15
CA GLN A 165 6.47 -4.34 6.13
C GLN A 165 6.27 -5.19 4.87
N TYR A 166 5.05 -5.25 4.34
CA TYR A 166 4.76 -5.83 3.03
C TYR A 166 5.54 -5.15 1.92
N SER A 167 5.49 -3.82 1.89
CA SER A 167 6.20 -3.02 0.90
C SER A 167 7.72 -2.97 1.15
N GLY A 168 8.21 -3.32 2.35
CA GLY A 168 9.62 -3.24 2.72
C GLY A 168 10.44 -4.48 2.40
N SER A 169 9.81 -5.67 2.29
CA SER A 169 10.32 -6.97 1.74
C SER A 169 9.92 -8.18 2.58
N GLY A 170 9.26 -7.96 3.72
CA GLY A 170 9.17 -8.99 4.75
C GLY A 170 7.88 -9.79 4.81
N CYS A 171 6.75 -9.19 4.43
CA CYS A 171 5.44 -9.78 4.61
C CYS A 171 4.88 -10.30 3.28
N PRO A 172 4.47 -11.57 3.15
CA PRO A 172 3.82 -12.07 1.94
C PRO A 172 2.46 -11.42 1.68
N ALA A 173 2.10 -11.23 0.40
CA ALA A 173 0.79 -10.71 -0.01
C ALA A 173 -0.39 -11.53 0.57
N SER A 174 -0.21 -12.85 0.73
CA SER A 174 -1.18 -13.74 1.34
C SER A 174 -1.44 -13.43 2.82
N SER A 175 -0.42 -13.02 3.57
CA SER A 175 -0.55 -12.60 4.98
C SER A 175 -1.34 -11.31 5.11
N VAL A 176 -1.02 -10.31 4.27
CA VAL A 176 -1.79 -9.05 4.20
C VAL A 176 -3.26 -9.34 3.85
N ARG A 177 -3.50 -10.16 2.81
CA ARG A 177 -4.84 -10.52 2.38
C ARG A 177 -5.62 -11.23 3.49
N ARG A 178 -5.01 -12.20 4.16
CA ARG A 178 -5.65 -12.92 5.27
C ARG A 178 -6.04 -11.97 6.40
N PHE A 179 -5.14 -11.07 6.80
CA PHE A 179 -5.43 -10.06 7.81
C PHE A 179 -6.62 -9.17 7.41
N LEU A 180 -6.62 -8.63 6.18
CA LEU A 180 -7.69 -7.74 5.70
C LEU A 180 -9.02 -8.47 5.52
N GLN A 181 -9.00 -9.77 5.21
CA GLN A 181 -10.21 -10.62 5.18
C GLN A 181 -10.77 -10.85 6.58
N ALA A 182 -9.90 -11.09 7.57
CA ALA A 182 -10.28 -11.29 8.96
C ALA A 182 -10.77 -10.00 9.64
N TYR A 183 -10.23 -8.84 9.25
CA TYR A 183 -10.61 -7.54 9.78
C TYR A 183 -10.87 -6.49 8.69
N PRO A 184 -12.02 -6.55 7.98
CA PRO A 184 -12.33 -5.67 6.85
C PRO A 184 -12.35 -4.17 7.20
N ASN A 185 -12.63 -3.82 8.46
CA ASN A 185 -12.61 -2.43 8.93
C ASN A 185 -11.26 -1.74 8.69
N ALA A 186 -10.16 -2.51 8.67
CA ALA A 186 -8.83 -2.00 8.35
C ALA A 186 -8.79 -1.20 7.05
N LEU A 187 -9.49 -1.65 6.00
CA LEU A 187 -9.52 -0.99 4.68
C LEU A 187 -10.05 0.45 4.72
N SER A 188 -10.88 0.76 5.72
CA SER A 188 -11.46 2.08 5.90
C SER A 188 -10.63 3.02 6.79
N GLN A 189 -9.66 2.45 7.53
CA GLN A 189 -8.82 3.20 8.46
C GLN A 189 -7.91 4.17 7.71
N LYS A 190 -7.43 5.17 8.45
CA LYS A 190 -6.51 6.18 7.92
C LYS A 190 -5.30 6.27 8.83
N ASN A 191 -4.12 6.41 8.24
CA ASN A 191 -2.93 6.74 9.01
C ASN A 191 -2.91 8.23 9.38
N MET A 192 -1.85 8.67 10.07
CA MET A 192 -1.65 10.08 10.43
C MET A 192 -1.63 11.03 9.23
N TYR A 193 -1.26 10.55 8.05
CA TYR A 193 -1.24 11.30 6.78
C TYR A 193 -2.60 11.30 6.06
N GLY A 194 -3.63 10.67 6.64
CA GLY A 194 -4.97 10.56 6.05
C GLY A 194 -5.07 9.56 4.89
N ASP A 195 -4.01 8.78 4.65
CA ASP A 195 -3.97 7.73 3.62
C ASP A 195 -4.80 6.54 4.06
N LYS A 196 -5.47 5.93 3.09
CA LYS A 196 -6.10 4.62 3.25
C LYS A 196 -5.11 3.51 2.88
N PRO A 197 -5.35 2.26 3.35
CA PRO A 197 -4.55 1.09 3.00
C PRO A 197 -4.22 0.94 1.51
N LEU A 198 -5.18 1.20 0.62
CA LEU A 198 -4.97 1.10 -0.83
C LEU A 198 -3.89 2.08 -1.35
N GLY A 199 -3.75 3.25 -0.74
CA GLY A 199 -2.66 4.16 -1.06
C GLY A 199 -1.34 3.71 -0.41
N ALA A 200 -1.38 3.18 0.81
CA ALA A 200 -0.19 2.73 1.53
C ALA A 200 0.48 1.51 0.86
N VAL A 201 -0.30 0.55 0.36
CA VAL A 201 0.23 -0.69 -0.23
C VAL A 201 1.08 -0.47 -1.49
N VAL A 202 0.87 0.64 -2.21
CA VAL A 202 1.64 1.03 -3.41
C VAL A 202 2.69 2.11 -3.11
N GLY A 203 2.91 2.44 -1.84
CA GLY A 203 3.73 3.58 -1.43
C GLY A 203 5.08 3.24 -0.85
N GLY A 204 5.45 1.97 -0.76
CA GLY A 204 6.74 1.57 -0.21
C GLY A 204 7.75 1.15 -1.27
N TYR A 205 8.86 0.62 -0.78
CA TYR A 205 10.04 0.35 -1.59
C TYR A 205 9.78 -0.72 -2.63
N ASN A 206 9.15 -1.86 -2.29
CA ASN A 206 8.91 -2.97 -3.21
C ASN A 206 7.67 -2.78 -4.11
N GLU A 207 7.70 -3.47 -5.24
CA GLU A 207 6.54 -3.54 -6.13
C GLU A 207 5.35 -4.22 -5.45
N CYS A 208 4.18 -3.58 -5.55
CA CYS A 208 2.93 -4.13 -5.05
C CYS A 208 2.39 -5.21 -6.00
N ASP A 209 2.02 -6.36 -5.44
CA ASP A 209 1.30 -7.44 -6.14
C ASP A 209 -0.02 -6.91 -6.71
N ALA A 210 -0.20 -7.03 -8.03
CA ALA A 210 -1.34 -6.45 -8.72
C ALA A 210 -2.67 -7.09 -8.31
N GLU A 211 -2.67 -8.38 -7.97
CA GLU A 211 -3.90 -9.10 -7.60
C GLU A 211 -4.37 -8.73 -6.19
N LEU A 212 -3.45 -8.55 -5.24
CA LEU A 212 -3.72 -7.99 -3.93
C LEU A 212 -4.28 -6.57 -4.06
N PHE A 213 -3.65 -5.73 -4.88
CA PHE A 213 -4.12 -4.37 -5.12
C PHE A 213 -5.56 -4.35 -5.66
N LYS A 214 -5.83 -5.11 -6.73
CA LYS A 214 -7.17 -5.20 -7.34
C LYS A 214 -8.20 -5.69 -6.33
N TRP A 215 -7.87 -6.73 -5.57
CA TRP A 215 -8.75 -7.24 -4.53
C TRP A 215 -9.06 -6.18 -3.47
N MET A 216 -8.06 -5.45 -2.98
CA MET A 216 -8.26 -4.35 -2.01
C MET A 216 -9.13 -3.22 -2.60
N ALA A 217 -8.92 -2.87 -3.87
CA ALA A 217 -9.68 -1.85 -4.57
C ALA A 217 -11.15 -2.25 -4.77
N GLU A 218 -11.42 -3.53 -4.99
CA GLU A 218 -12.79 -4.08 -5.05
C GLU A 218 -13.49 -4.04 -3.69
N GLN A 219 -12.75 -4.21 -2.59
CA GLN A 219 -13.31 -4.13 -1.24
C GLN A 219 -13.62 -2.69 -0.80
N ASP A 220 -12.83 -1.70 -1.20
CA ASP A 220 -13.11 -0.27 -0.96
C ASP A 220 -12.90 0.60 -2.23
N PRO A 221 -13.86 0.59 -3.17
CA PRO A 221 -13.73 1.35 -4.41
C PRO A 221 -13.64 2.87 -4.21
N LYS A 222 -14.11 3.38 -3.06
CA LYS A 222 -14.01 4.81 -2.73
C LYS A 222 -12.56 5.20 -2.43
N ALA A 223 -11.72 4.27 -1.97
CA ALA A 223 -10.30 4.54 -1.72
C ALA A 223 -9.54 4.93 -3.00
N MET A 224 -9.88 4.37 -4.16
CA MET A 224 -9.22 4.71 -5.43
C MET A 224 -9.35 6.19 -5.81
N LYS A 225 -10.46 6.83 -5.44
CA LYS A 225 -10.74 8.24 -5.76
C LYS A 225 -10.20 9.21 -4.70
N ARG A 226 -9.80 8.67 -3.54
CA ARG A 226 -9.33 9.47 -2.42
C ARG A 226 -7.91 9.93 -2.68
N ARG A 227 -7.60 11.13 -2.20
CA ARG A 227 -6.25 11.69 -2.21
C ARG A 227 -5.67 11.66 -0.81
N SER A 228 -4.35 11.48 -0.74
CA SER A 228 -3.61 11.69 0.50
C SER A 228 -3.81 13.12 0.99
N ARG A 229 -3.88 13.35 2.32
CA ARG A 229 -3.84 14.73 2.82
C ARG A 229 -2.46 15.33 2.57
N MET A 230 -1.42 14.50 2.65
CA MET A 230 -0.04 14.90 2.40
C MET A 230 0.21 14.94 0.88
N GLY A 231 0.46 16.13 0.35
CA GLY A 231 0.76 16.33 -1.08
C GLY A 231 -0.45 16.23 -2.03
N ASN A 232 -1.65 15.91 -1.54
CA ASN A 232 -2.85 15.78 -2.37
C ASN A 232 -2.69 14.74 -3.49
N ILE A 233 -1.87 13.69 -3.26
CA ILE A 233 -1.47 12.69 -4.26
C ILE A 233 -2.55 11.60 -4.36
N SER A 234 -2.90 11.23 -5.59
CA SER A 234 -3.79 10.10 -5.89
C SER A 234 -3.04 8.75 -5.91
N VAL A 235 -3.76 7.63 -5.79
CA VAL A 235 -3.15 6.29 -5.85
C VAL A 235 -2.42 6.04 -7.17
N LEU A 236 -2.95 6.53 -8.29
CA LEU A 236 -2.30 6.41 -9.60
C LEU A 236 -0.97 7.18 -9.65
N GLU A 237 -0.95 8.41 -9.13
CA GLU A 237 0.28 9.20 -9.06
C GLU A 237 1.32 8.51 -8.18
N ARG A 238 0.92 7.91 -7.05
CA ARG A 238 1.83 7.18 -6.16
C ARG A 238 2.49 5.99 -6.87
N VAL A 239 1.73 5.21 -7.63
CA VAL A 239 2.29 4.12 -8.46
C VAL A 239 3.27 4.70 -9.50
N CYS A 240 2.91 5.79 -10.18
CA CYS A 240 3.81 6.42 -11.15
C CYS A 240 5.08 6.99 -10.52
N PHE A 241 5.01 7.54 -9.30
CA PHE A 241 6.18 7.99 -8.54
C PHE A 241 7.08 6.82 -8.16
N GLY A 242 6.53 5.74 -7.59
CA GLY A 242 7.31 4.54 -7.27
C GLY A 242 8.00 3.94 -8.49
N MET A 243 7.31 3.89 -9.63
CA MET A 243 7.90 3.47 -10.91
C MET A 243 9.05 4.36 -11.37
N ASN A 244 9.06 5.64 -11.03
CA ASN A 244 10.12 6.57 -11.42
C ASN A 244 11.35 6.48 -10.50
N GLU A 245 11.09 6.29 -9.21
CA GLU A 245 12.09 6.28 -8.14
C GLU A 245 12.83 4.93 -8.07
N PHE A 246 12.09 3.82 -8.16
CA PHE A 246 12.64 2.49 -7.89
C PHE A 246 12.78 1.64 -9.16
N ALA A 247 13.97 1.06 -9.36
CA ALA A 247 14.31 0.30 -10.56
C ALA A 247 13.53 -1.02 -10.68
N HIS A 248 13.25 -1.68 -9.55
CA HIS A 248 12.61 -3.01 -9.51
C HIS A 248 11.09 -2.99 -9.70
N TYR A 249 10.46 -1.83 -9.86
CA TYR A 249 9.05 -1.77 -10.28
C TYR A 249 8.93 -2.34 -11.71
N GLY A 250 8.00 -3.28 -11.88
CA GLY A 250 7.88 -4.16 -13.03
C GLY A 250 6.47 -4.20 -13.63
N ASN A 251 6.03 -5.42 -13.94
CA ASN A 251 4.77 -5.66 -14.66
C ASN A 251 3.53 -5.48 -13.80
N ASP A 252 3.62 -5.71 -12.49
CA ASP A 252 2.45 -5.58 -11.61
C ASP A 252 2.00 -4.12 -11.50
N SER A 253 2.95 -3.19 -11.49
CA SER A 253 2.71 -1.75 -11.56
C SER A 253 1.95 -1.36 -12.84
N ILE A 254 2.29 -1.97 -13.98
CA ILE A 254 1.58 -1.79 -15.25
C ILE A 254 0.14 -2.30 -15.16
N GLU A 255 -0.06 -3.48 -14.57
CA GLU A 255 -1.39 -4.05 -14.38
C GLU A 255 -2.24 -3.20 -13.42
N ILE A 256 -1.64 -2.65 -12.37
CA ILE A 256 -2.28 -1.70 -11.45
C ILE A 256 -2.69 -0.43 -12.20
N ILE A 257 -1.82 0.15 -13.04
CA ILE A 257 -2.14 1.34 -13.84
C ILE A 257 -3.30 1.05 -14.81
N LYS A 258 -3.24 -0.07 -15.55
CA LYS A 258 -4.34 -0.49 -16.44
C LYS A 258 -5.67 -0.59 -15.70
N TYR A 259 -5.65 -1.24 -14.53
CA TYR A 259 -6.83 -1.38 -13.68
C TYR A 259 -7.36 -0.02 -13.23
N LEU A 260 -6.50 0.87 -12.72
CA LEU A 260 -6.89 2.21 -12.27
C LEU A 260 -7.46 3.08 -13.40
N ILE A 261 -6.88 3.03 -14.60
CA ILE A 261 -7.39 3.75 -15.78
C ILE A 261 -8.78 3.22 -16.16
N LYS A 262 -8.98 1.90 -16.14
CA LYS A 262 -10.25 1.26 -16.49
C LYS A 262 -11.35 1.59 -15.48
N GLU A 263 -11.08 1.40 -14.20
CA GLU A 263 -12.09 1.53 -13.14
C GLU A 263 -12.31 3.00 -12.70
N CYS A 264 -11.28 3.84 -12.84
CA CYS A 264 -11.32 5.25 -12.44
C CYS A 264 -10.63 6.16 -13.48
N PRO A 265 -11.16 6.27 -14.72
CA PRO A 265 -10.53 7.02 -15.82
C PRO A 265 -10.34 8.52 -15.55
N LYS A 266 -10.98 9.09 -14.52
CA LYS A 266 -10.72 10.48 -14.12
C LYS A 266 -9.34 10.66 -13.47
N LEU A 267 -8.72 9.60 -12.92
CA LEU A 267 -7.43 9.67 -12.22
C LEU A 267 -6.30 10.19 -13.12
N VAL A 268 -6.28 9.83 -14.41
CA VAL A 268 -5.25 10.33 -15.35
C VAL A 268 -5.31 11.85 -15.55
N ARG A 269 -6.46 12.48 -15.25
CA ARG A 269 -6.68 13.94 -15.33
C ARG A 269 -6.55 14.63 -13.98
N GLN A 270 -6.45 13.87 -12.88
CA GLN A 270 -6.35 14.43 -11.55
C GLN A 270 -4.96 14.99 -11.31
N ARG A 271 -4.91 16.22 -10.79
CA ARG A 271 -3.66 16.82 -10.34
C ARG A 271 -3.47 16.69 -8.83
N GLY A 272 -2.48 15.91 -8.41
CA GLY A 272 -1.91 15.88 -7.07
C GLY A 272 -0.63 16.71 -7.03
N GLY A 273 -0.43 17.49 -5.97
CA GLY A 273 0.73 18.38 -5.87
C GLY A 273 0.92 19.39 -7.03
N ARG A 274 -0.06 19.55 -7.93
CA ARG A 274 -0.02 20.33 -9.19
C ARG A 274 0.75 19.66 -10.35
N ALA A 275 0.94 18.34 -10.33
CA ALA A 275 1.39 17.53 -11.47
C ALA A 275 0.26 16.59 -11.92
N LEU A 276 0.36 16.01 -13.11
CA LEU A 276 -0.46 14.86 -13.56
C LEU A 276 0.38 13.58 -13.40
N PRO A 277 -0.21 12.38 -13.27
CA PRO A 277 0.54 11.12 -13.14
C PRO A 277 1.64 10.93 -14.20
N ILE A 278 1.37 11.32 -15.46
CA ILE A 278 2.35 11.20 -16.54
C ILE A 278 3.64 11.97 -16.26
N HIS A 279 3.59 13.10 -15.55
CA HIS A 279 4.77 13.91 -15.23
C HIS A 279 5.78 13.17 -14.38
N ALA A 280 5.34 12.25 -13.53
CA ALA A 280 6.23 11.43 -12.72
C ALA A 280 7.04 10.46 -13.60
N LEU A 281 6.59 10.11 -14.81
CA LEU A 281 7.23 9.09 -15.65
C LEU A 281 8.17 9.67 -16.72
N VAL A 282 7.91 10.90 -17.18
CA VAL A 282 8.51 11.45 -18.41
C VAL A 282 10.04 11.42 -18.40
N GLU A 283 10.64 11.62 -17.22
CA GLU A 283 12.08 11.72 -17.02
C GLU A 283 12.80 10.36 -17.06
N LYS A 284 12.08 9.26 -16.83
CA LYS A 284 12.62 7.89 -16.80
C LYS A 284 12.09 7.02 -17.95
N CYS A 285 11.65 7.63 -19.05
CA CYS A 285 11.25 6.93 -20.28
C CYS A 285 12.40 6.19 -20.99
N ASN A 286 13.60 6.09 -20.39
CA ASN A 286 14.63 5.15 -20.80
C ASN A 286 14.33 3.71 -20.32
N ARG A 287 13.40 3.54 -19.37
CA ARG A 287 13.01 2.26 -18.80
C ARG A 287 11.81 1.68 -19.53
N ARG A 288 11.86 0.40 -19.88
CA ARG A 288 10.80 -0.23 -20.67
C ARG A 288 9.43 -0.16 -20.00
N VAL A 289 9.36 -0.49 -18.71
CA VAL A 289 8.12 -0.43 -17.92
C VAL A 289 7.56 0.99 -17.83
N VAL A 290 8.43 2.00 -17.65
CA VAL A 290 8.02 3.41 -17.61
C VAL A 290 7.47 3.87 -18.97
N GLN A 291 8.07 3.41 -20.08
CA GLN A 291 7.56 3.65 -21.43
C GLN A 291 6.16 3.05 -21.60
N ASP A 292 5.95 1.80 -21.19
CA ASP A 292 4.63 1.13 -21.26
C ASP A 292 3.57 1.88 -20.46
N ALA A 293 3.88 2.29 -19.22
CA ALA A 293 3.01 3.11 -18.39
C ALA A 293 2.70 4.47 -19.03
N THR A 294 3.70 5.12 -19.63
CA THR A 294 3.54 6.39 -20.34
C THR A 294 2.61 6.26 -21.54
N ILE A 295 2.74 5.19 -22.34
CA ILE A 295 1.85 4.89 -23.45
C ILE A 295 0.40 4.71 -22.97
N LEU A 296 0.19 3.99 -21.85
CA LEU A 296 -1.13 3.80 -21.26
C LEU A 296 -1.76 5.14 -20.86
N LEU A 297 -1.00 6.02 -20.21
CA LEU A 297 -1.48 7.34 -19.79
C LEU A 297 -1.78 8.25 -20.99
N LEU A 298 -0.94 8.25 -22.03
CA LEU A 298 -1.20 9.01 -23.26
C LEU A 298 -2.41 8.49 -24.03
N LYS A 299 -2.64 7.17 -24.06
CA LYS A 299 -3.86 6.58 -24.63
C LYS A 299 -5.12 7.02 -23.87
N ALA A 300 -5.04 7.10 -22.55
CA ALA A 300 -6.16 7.49 -21.70
C ALA A 300 -6.41 9.00 -21.65
N TYR A 301 -5.37 9.82 -21.77
CA TYR A 301 -5.45 11.27 -21.72
C TYR A 301 -4.40 11.94 -22.65
N PRO A 302 -4.64 11.93 -23.97
CA PRO A 302 -3.71 12.49 -24.95
C PRO A 302 -3.48 13.99 -24.79
N GLU A 303 -4.48 14.73 -24.28
CA GLU A 303 -4.37 16.18 -24.05
C GLU A 303 -3.30 16.52 -22.98
N SER A 304 -2.86 15.54 -22.19
CA SER A 304 -1.75 15.70 -21.24
C SER A 304 -0.42 16.07 -21.89
N TYR A 305 -0.25 15.80 -23.20
CA TYR A 305 0.99 16.01 -23.95
C TYR A 305 1.59 17.41 -23.81
N ASP A 306 0.75 18.45 -23.91
CA ASP A 306 1.16 19.86 -23.86
C ASP A 306 0.92 20.52 -22.50
N ILE A 307 0.44 19.76 -21.50
CA ILE A 307 0.11 20.31 -20.19
C ILE A 307 1.35 20.26 -19.30
N PRO A 308 1.93 21.40 -18.89
CA PRO A 308 3.02 21.40 -17.92
C PRO A 308 2.51 21.17 -16.49
N GLY A 309 3.38 20.63 -15.64
CA GLY A 309 3.24 20.63 -14.19
C GLY A 309 3.80 21.92 -13.59
N ARG A 310 3.60 22.15 -12.28
CA ARG A 310 4.21 23.33 -11.61
C ARG A 310 5.73 23.31 -11.64
N PHE A 311 6.31 22.13 -11.43
CA PHE A 311 7.76 21.92 -11.37
C PHE A 311 8.26 20.93 -12.43
N HIS A 312 7.34 20.36 -13.21
CA HIS A 312 7.64 19.40 -14.25
C HIS A 312 7.39 20.01 -15.62
N LYS A 313 8.31 19.77 -16.55
CA LYS A 313 8.12 20.13 -17.96
C LYS A 313 6.94 19.35 -18.53
N ALA A 314 6.31 19.90 -19.58
CA ALA A 314 5.26 19.18 -20.29
C ALA A 314 5.80 17.86 -20.88
N PRO A 315 4.99 16.80 -20.97
CA PRO A 315 5.40 15.52 -21.54
C PRO A 315 6.01 15.63 -22.94
N ASN A 316 5.55 16.59 -23.75
CA ASN A 316 6.09 16.89 -25.07
C ASN A 316 7.59 17.27 -25.08
N THR A 317 8.23 17.49 -23.93
CA THR A 317 9.67 17.75 -23.87
C THR A 317 10.52 16.47 -24.01
N SER A 318 9.94 15.30 -23.72
CA SER A 318 10.59 14.00 -23.93
C SER A 318 10.58 13.57 -25.39
N GLN A 319 11.73 13.14 -25.90
CA GLN A 319 11.85 12.65 -27.28
C GLN A 319 11.07 11.35 -27.50
N PHE A 320 11.02 10.47 -26.50
CA PHE A 320 10.18 9.28 -26.53
C PHE A 320 8.71 9.65 -26.73
N VAL A 321 8.19 10.57 -25.90
CA VAL A 321 6.79 11.02 -25.97
C VAL A 321 6.46 11.64 -27.33
N LYS A 322 7.35 12.47 -27.90
CA LYS A 322 7.18 13.04 -29.25
C LYS A 322 7.07 11.99 -30.34
N ARG A 323 7.84 10.90 -30.24
CA ARG A 323 7.91 9.83 -31.25
C ARG A 323 6.75 8.85 -31.13
N ILE A 324 6.29 8.58 -29.90
CA ILE A 324 5.24 7.60 -29.65
C ILE A 324 3.83 8.17 -29.85
N LEU A 325 3.60 9.46 -29.57
CA LEU A 325 2.27 10.06 -29.66
C LEU A 325 1.62 9.95 -31.06
N PRO A 326 2.32 10.24 -32.18
CA PRO A 326 1.72 10.08 -33.51
C PRO A 326 1.28 8.64 -33.82
N LEU A 327 1.97 7.64 -33.26
CA LEU A 327 1.58 6.23 -33.41
C LEU A 327 0.33 5.92 -32.58
N ILE A 328 0.21 6.50 -31.38
CA ILE A 328 -0.98 6.38 -30.52
C ILE A 328 -2.20 7.04 -31.20
N ASP A 329 -2.03 8.25 -31.73
CA ASP A 329 -3.09 8.97 -32.43
C ASP A 329 -3.53 8.20 -33.68
N ARG A 330 -2.57 7.65 -34.45
CA ARG A 330 -2.88 6.81 -35.61
C ARG A 330 -3.65 5.55 -35.22
N GLU A 331 -3.28 4.90 -34.11
CA GLU A 331 -4.01 3.74 -33.59
C GLU A 331 -5.46 4.10 -33.27
N ARG A 332 -5.69 5.24 -32.61
CA ARG A 332 -7.02 5.75 -32.26
C ARG A 332 -7.85 6.03 -33.52
N GLU A 333 -7.31 6.77 -34.47
CA GLU A 333 -7.98 7.08 -35.75
C GLU A 333 -8.40 5.83 -36.52
N LEU A 334 -7.51 4.83 -36.61
CA LEU A 334 -7.80 3.58 -37.31
C LEU A 334 -8.90 2.79 -36.60
N LYS A 335 -8.90 2.74 -35.25
CA LYS A 335 -9.96 2.09 -34.47
C LYS A 335 -11.32 2.78 -34.65
N GLU A 336 -11.36 4.11 -34.59
CA GLU A 336 -12.58 4.89 -34.84
C GLU A 336 -13.10 4.66 -36.26
N PHE A 337 -12.21 4.71 -37.26
CA PHE A 337 -12.56 4.44 -38.65
C PHE A 337 -13.07 3.01 -38.85
N MET A 338 -12.46 2.03 -38.18
CA MET A 338 -12.92 0.63 -38.21
C MET A 338 -14.29 0.45 -37.56
N SER A 339 -14.58 1.16 -36.47
CA SER A 339 -15.91 1.22 -35.85
C SER A 339 -16.94 1.77 -36.83
N MET A 340 -16.66 2.92 -37.44
CA MET A 340 -17.57 3.53 -38.44
C MET A 340 -17.84 2.60 -39.63
N LEU A 341 -16.82 1.89 -40.14
CA LEU A 341 -17.01 0.93 -41.24
C LEU A 341 -17.91 -0.24 -40.82
N THR A 342 -17.81 -0.68 -39.57
CA THR A 342 -18.64 -1.74 -39.00
C THR A 342 -20.09 -1.28 -38.87
N ASP A 343 -20.31 -0.06 -38.39
CA ASP A 343 -21.64 0.54 -38.28
C ASP A 343 -22.29 0.71 -39.66
N VAL A 344 -21.56 1.26 -40.64
CA VAL A 344 -22.06 1.40 -42.02
C VAL A 344 -22.42 0.03 -42.62
N SER A 345 -21.56 -0.98 -42.42
CA SER A 345 -21.80 -2.33 -42.94
C SER A 345 -23.01 -3.02 -42.30
N THR A 346 -23.34 -2.71 -41.05
CA THR A 346 -24.44 -3.34 -40.32
C THR A 346 -25.77 -2.61 -40.51
N HIS A 347 -25.76 -1.28 -40.63
CA HIS A 347 -26.97 -0.46 -40.72
C HIS A 347 -27.43 -0.20 -42.16
N PHE A 348 -26.50 -0.08 -43.12
CA PHE A 348 -26.86 0.26 -44.50
C PHE A 348 -27.73 -0.81 -45.20
N PRO A 349 -27.43 -2.13 -45.09
CA PRO A 349 -28.29 -3.16 -45.66
C PRO A 349 -29.69 -3.18 -45.03
N LYS A 350 -29.80 -2.92 -43.72
CA LYS A 350 -31.08 -2.84 -43.00
C LYS A 350 -31.91 -1.64 -43.46
N ALA A 351 -31.27 -0.49 -43.69
CA ALA A 351 -31.95 0.68 -44.23
C ALA A 351 -32.49 0.41 -45.63
N ILE A 352 -31.73 -0.33 -46.45
CA ILE A 352 -32.12 -0.68 -47.82
C ILE A 352 -33.22 -1.73 -47.86
N SER A 353 -33.28 -2.66 -46.89
CA SER A 353 -34.35 -3.67 -46.86
C SER A 353 -35.75 -3.09 -46.67
N VAL A 354 -35.87 -1.83 -46.22
CA VAL A 354 -37.14 -1.10 -46.12
C VAL A 354 -37.56 -0.49 -47.47
N ASN A 355 -36.65 -0.42 -48.44
CA ASN A 355 -36.87 0.17 -49.75
C ASN A 355 -36.76 -0.90 -50.86
N ASN A 356 -37.84 -1.13 -51.59
CA ASN A 356 -37.90 -2.13 -52.68
C ASN A 356 -37.10 -1.73 -53.94
N SER A 357 -36.22 -0.72 -53.88
CA SER A 357 -35.40 -0.28 -55.01
C SER A 357 -34.24 -1.25 -55.27
N THR A 358 -34.22 -1.83 -56.47
CA THR A 358 -33.14 -2.71 -56.97
C THR A 358 -31.82 -1.97 -57.13
N LEU A 359 -31.85 -0.68 -57.47
CA LEU A 359 -30.66 0.18 -57.54
C LEU A 359 -29.96 0.25 -56.18
N LEU A 360 -30.74 0.47 -55.12
CA LEU A 360 -30.20 0.58 -53.76
C LEU A 360 -29.57 -0.74 -53.31
N HIS A 361 -30.16 -1.89 -53.67
CA HIS A 361 -29.55 -3.19 -53.40
C HIS A 361 -28.18 -3.34 -54.09
N GLY A 362 -28.03 -2.87 -55.33
CA GLY A 362 -26.74 -2.84 -56.03
C GLY A 362 -25.70 -1.97 -55.30
N VAL A 363 -26.09 -0.76 -54.88
CA VAL A 363 -25.23 0.13 -54.09
C VAL A 363 -24.86 -0.50 -52.75
N SER A 364 -25.79 -1.19 -52.08
CA SER A 364 -25.54 -1.94 -50.84
C SER A 364 -24.43 -2.96 -51.02
N ASN A 365 -24.49 -3.74 -52.10
CA ASN A 365 -23.52 -4.79 -52.36
C ASN A 365 -22.13 -4.21 -52.64
N VAL A 366 -22.06 -3.13 -53.43
CA VAL A 366 -20.80 -2.41 -53.70
C VAL A 366 -20.22 -1.83 -52.41
N LEU A 367 -21.04 -1.17 -51.60
CA LEU A 367 -20.60 -0.59 -50.33
C LEU A 367 -20.13 -1.67 -49.34
N ALA A 368 -20.83 -2.80 -49.25
CA ALA A 368 -20.46 -3.92 -48.40
C ALA A 368 -19.12 -4.55 -48.83
N ALA A 369 -18.92 -4.74 -50.14
CA ALA A 369 -17.67 -5.23 -50.69
C ALA A 369 -16.51 -4.24 -50.43
N TRP A 370 -16.72 -2.96 -50.70
CA TRP A 370 -15.75 -1.89 -50.43
C TRP A 370 -15.41 -1.79 -48.95
N SER A 371 -16.40 -1.79 -48.06
CA SER A 371 -16.19 -1.70 -46.62
C SER A 371 -15.43 -2.90 -46.09
N THR A 372 -15.71 -4.10 -46.61
CA THR A 372 -14.97 -5.32 -46.24
C THR A 372 -13.50 -5.24 -46.66
N ASP A 373 -13.22 -4.84 -47.90
CA ASP A 373 -11.84 -4.65 -48.36
C ASP A 373 -11.12 -3.55 -47.56
N ARG A 374 -11.81 -2.43 -47.30
CA ARG A 374 -11.25 -1.32 -46.53
C ARG A 374 -10.95 -1.72 -45.09
N ARG A 375 -11.85 -2.47 -44.43
CA ARG A 375 -11.62 -3.02 -43.08
C ARG A 375 -10.37 -3.89 -43.04
N LYS A 376 -10.17 -4.79 -44.01
CA LYS A 376 -8.96 -5.63 -44.07
C LYS A 376 -7.67 -4.80 -44.14
N ARG A 377 -7.67 -3.71 -44.92
CA ARG A 377 -6.49 -2.82 -45.01
C ARG A 377 -6.24 -2.08 -43.70
N VAL A 378 -7.29 -1.55 -43.09
CA VAL A 378 -7.22 -0.85 -41.79
C VAL A 378 -6.76 -1.78 -40.68
N GLU A 379 -7.26 -3.01 -40.67
CA GLU A 379 -6.87 -4.06 -39.74
C GLU A 379 -5.40 -4.45 -39.90
N LEU A 380 -4.92 -4.61 -41.13
CA LEU A 380 -3.50 -4.87 -41.41
C LEU A 380 -2.61 -3.73 -40.91
N GLU A 381 -3.02 -2.48 -41.13
CA GLU A 381 -2.29 -1.30 -40.64
C GLU A 381 -2.28 -1.25 -39.10
N LEU A 382 -3.43 -1.51 -38.47
CA LEU A 382 -3.57 -1.55 -37.02
C LEU A 382 -2.70 -2.65 -36.40
N GLN A 383 -2.60 -3.82 -37.04
CA GLN A 383 -1.71 -4.92 -36.64
C GLN A 383 -0.22 -4.54 -36.75
N GLY A 384 0.14 -3.61 -37.63
CA GLY A 384 1.52 -3.13 -37.79
C GLY A 384 1.94 -2.05 -36.80
N LEU A 385 1.01 -1.36 -36.13
CA LEU A 385 1.33 -0.29 -35.19
C LEU A 385 2.04 -0.77 -33.90
N PRO A 386 1.65 -1.89 -33.26
CA PRO A 386 2.38 -2.40 -32.10
C PRO A 386 3.87 -2.64 -32.38
N ALA A 387 4.22 -3.17 -33.56
CA ALA A 387 5.62 -3.38 -33.94
C ALA A 387 6.39 -2.05 -34.14
N GLN A 388 5.72 -1.00 -34.61
CA GLN A 388 6.31 0.34 -34.73
C GLN A 388 6.50 0.99 -33.35
N MET A 389 5.51 0.84 -32.45
CA MET A 389 5.63 1.30 -31.06
C MET A 389 6.78 0.59 -30.35
N GLU A 390 6.87 -0.73 -30.49
CA GLU A 390 7.96 -1.57 -29.97
C GLU A 390 9.33 -1.08 -30.46
N ALA A 391 9.44 -0.75 -31.75
CA ALA A 391 10.68 -0.23 -32.31
C ALA A 391 11.07 1.12 -31.69
N VAL A 392 10.11 2.02 -31.45
CA VAL A 392 10.35 3.30 -30.75
C VAL A 392 10.74 3.04 -29.29
N GLN A 393 10.05 2.15 -28.59
CA GLN A 393 10.39 1.80 -27.20
C GLN A 393 11.84 1.31 -27.09
N LYS A 394 12.23 0.36 -27.96
CA LYS A 394 13.59 -0.16 -28.03
C LYS A 394 14.64 0.90 -28.44
N GLU A 395 14.27 1.89 -29.26
CA GLU A 395 15.13 3.01 -29.65
C GLU A 395 15.50 3.89 -28.43
N PHE A 396 14.55 4.08 -27.51
CA PHE A 396 14.73 4.92 -26.33
C PHE A 396 15.09 4.14 -25.06
N GLU A 397 15.08 2.81 -25.11
CA GLU A 397 15.50 1.96 -24.00
C GLU A 397 17.00 2.17 -23.75
N GLY A 398 17.34 2.60 -22.54
CA GLY A 398 18.71 2.85 -22.11
C GLY A 398 19.07 1.91 -20.96
N PRO A 399 20.35 1.87 -20.55
CA PRO A 399 20.68 1.26 -19.28
C PRO A 399 19.82 1.92 -18.20
N ASP A 400 19.37 1.11 -17.24
CA ASP A 400 19.02 1.65 -15.94
C ASP A 400 20.29 2.36 -15.49
N VAL A 401 20.26 3.70 -15.55
CA VAL A 401 21.13 4.48 -14.68
C VAL A 401 20.62 4.06 -13.33
N GLU A 402 21.28 3.03 -12.76
CA GLU A 402 21.23 2.78 -11.33
C GLU A 402 21.26 4.18 -10.77
N SER A 403 20.17 4.56 -10.12
CA SER A 403 20.24 5.71 -9.25
C SER A 403 21.55 5.48 -8.54
N ASP A 404 22.51 6.38 -8.71
CA ASP A 404 23.60 6.45 -7.77
C ASP A 404 22.82 6.73 -6.47
N GLU A 405 22.28 5.68 -5.86
CA GLU A 405 22.16 5.48 -4.44
C GLU A 405 23.63 5.63 -4.05
N GLU A 406 24.11 6.88 -4.08
CA GLU A 406 25.14 7.36 -3.21
C GLU A 406 24.68 6.75 -1.91
N ASP A 407 25.40 5.69 -1.50
CA ASP A 407 25.22 5.02 -0.24
C ASP A 407 25.12 6.19 0.74
N PHE A 408 23.88 6.57 1.06
CA PHE A 408 23.60 7.42 2.19
C PHE A 408 23.87 6.43 3.29
N ASP A 409 25.17 6.27 3.58
CA ASP A 409 25.68 5.45 4.64
C ASP A 409 24.86 5.91 5.84
N GLU A 410 23.87 5.10 6.21
CA GLU A 410 23.02 5.30 7.39
C GLU A 410 23.87 5.13 8.67
N ASP A 411 25.20 5.07 8.54
CA ASP A 411 26.21 5.12 9.58
C ASP A 411 26.34 6.50 10.24
N ASP A 412 25.47 7.48 9.96
CA ASP A 412 25.27 8.60 10.90
C ASP A 412 24.33 8.17 12.02
N ASP A 413 24.88 7.30 12.88
CA ASP A 413 24.42 6.97 14.23
C ASP A 413 24.45 8.20 15.17
N GLY A 414 24.36 9.41 14.62
CA GLY A 414 24.33 10.70 15.30
C GLY A 414 22.98 10.93 15.97
N GLU A 415 22.87 10.42 17.19
CA GLU A 415 22.12 11.00 18.30
C GLU A 415 21.33 12.28 17.96
N ASN A 416 20.01 12.18 18.03
CA ASN A 416 19.17 13.28 18.51
C ASN A 416 19.21 14.56 17.66
N SER A 417 18.73 14.50 16.41
CA SER A 417 18.09 15.67 15.79
C SER A 417 16.72 15.89 16.44
N GLN A 418 16.79 16.30 17.72
CA GLN A 418 15.77 17.08 18.39
C GLN A 418 15.43 18.23 17.44
N TRP A 419 14.31 18.08 16.73
CA TRP A 419 13.67 19.18 16.05
C TRP A 419 13.30 20.18 17.13
N ASP A 420 14.24 21.10 17.40
CA ASP A 420 14.01 22.31 18.17
C ASP A 420 13.04 23.15 17.33
N GLY A 421 11.77 22.78 17.44
CA GLY A 421 10.66 23.59 17.01
C GLY A 421 10.72 24.85 17.85
N GLY A 422 11.42 25.85 17.30
CA GLY A 422 11.51 27.19 17.86
C GLY A 422 10.15 27.60 18.37
N GLN A 423 10.07 27.65 19.70
CA GLN A 423 9.00 28.28 20.41
C GLN A 423 9.09 29.77 20.07
N ASP A 424 8.32 30.19 19.06
CA ASP A 424 7.91 31.57 18.92
C ASP A 424 6.98 31.88 20.10
N GLU A 425 7.58 32.16 21.26
CA GLU A 425 6.90 32.77 22.38
C GLU A 425 6.48 34.21 22.01
N GLU A 426 5.26 34.53 22.44
CA GLU A 426 4.73 35.88 22.62
C GLU A 426 4.31 36.68 21.38
N SER A 427 3.08 36.38 20.93
CA SER A 427 2.14 37.49 20.70
C SER A 427 0.81 37.17 21.36
N ASP A 428 0.72 37.61 22.63
CA ASP A 428 -0.53 37.95 23.29
C ASP A 428 -1.34 38.87 22.36
N ASN A 429 -2.41 38.35 21.77
CA ASN A 429 -3.49 39.21 21.33
C ASN A 429 -4.86 38.55 21.54
N SER A 430 -5.40 38.86 22.70
CA SER A 430 -6.78 39.23 22.98
C SER A 430 -7.88 38.65 22.09
N SER A 431 -8.69 37.80 22.74
CA SER A 431 -10.16 37.79 22.70
C SER A 431 -10.84 38.08 21.36
N ASP A 432 -11.40 37.03 20.75
CA ASP A 432 -12.77 37.15 20.27
C ASP A 432 -13.47 35.79 20.31
N ASP A 433 -14.56 35.75 21.08
CA ASP A 433 -15.50 34.65 21.16
C ASP A 433 -16.13 34.47 19.78
N SER A 434 -15.82 33.37 19.08
CA SER A 434 -16.54 32.93 17.89
C SER A 434 -16.98 31.49 18.09
N ASP A 435 -18.24 31.42 18.51
CA ASP A 435 -19.14 30.27 18.55
C ASP A 435 -19.26 29.65 17.15
N ASP A 436 -18.29 28.83 16.74
CA ASP A 436 -18.36 28.06 15.50
C ASP A 436 -19.08 26.73 15.77
N SER A 437 -20.38 26.79 15.53
CA SER A 437 -21.28 25.67 15.30
C SER A 437 -20.62 24.64 14.39
N MET A 438 -20.45 23.42 14.91
CA MET A 438 -20.18 22.24 14.10
C MET A 438 -21.38 22.04 13.17
N ASP A 439 -21.25 22.52 11.93
CA ASP A 439 -22.16 22.17 10.86
C ASP A 439 -22.04 20.67 10.59
N ASP A 440 -23.16 20.03 10.91
CA ASP A 440 -23.52 18.64 10.65
C ASP A 440 -23.60 18.47 9.13
N ASP A 441 -22.54 17.93 8.53
CA ASP A 441 -22.53 17.50 7.12
C ASP A 441 -23.49 16.31 6.96
N SER A 442 -24.77 16.65 6.86
CA SER A 442 -25.84 15.77 6.38
C SER A 442 -25.47 15.27 4.99
N ASP A 443 -25.11 13.98 4.92
CA ASP A 443 -25.01 13.20 3.70
C ASP A 443 -26.25 13.42 2.82
N GLY A 444 -26.07 14.18 1.74
CA GLY A 444 -27.05 14.29 0.67
C GLY A 444 -27.00 13.04 -0.20
N ASP A 445 -28.07 12.26 -0.15
CA ASP A 445 -28.34 11.15 -1.07
C ASP A 445 -28.17 11.59 -2.53
N TYR A 446 -27.25 10.93 -3.24
CA TYR A 446 -27.17 10.86 -4.70
C TYR A 446 -26.86 9.45 -5.16
#